data_AF-A0AAV0R505-F1
#
_entry.id   AF-A0AAV0R505-F1
#
_cell.length_a   1.000
_cell.length_b   1.000
_cell.length_c   1.000
_cell.angle_alpha   90.00
_cell.angle_beta   90.00
_cell.angle_gamma   90.00
#
_symmetry.space_group_name_H-M   'P 1'
#
loop_
_entity.id
_entity.type
_entity.pdbx_description
1 polymer ?
#
loop_
_entity_poly.entity_id
_entity_poly.type
_entity_poly.pdbx_seq_one_letter_code
_entity_poly.pdbx_strand_id
1 'polypeptide(L)'
;GQWCTRVPLICFGTAEWHLPDRCLRQFGREQCIPLEVPDSQRTFHGRDGWQGTRDWPTKLAKFIMMWDNRQMQDIVTPIQVG
;
A
#
# COMPACT_ATOMS: atom_id res chain seq x y z
N GLY A 1 -8.68 -12.54 3.87
CA GLY A 1 -9.60 -11.43 3.54
C GLY A 1 -8.78 -10.20 3.22
N GLN A 2 -9.22 -9.37 2.27
CA GLN A 2 -8.46 -8.22 1.72
C GLN A 2 -7.92 -7.22 2.76
N TRP A 3 -8.43 -7.23 3.99
CA TRP A 3 -7.99 -6.36 5.08
C TRP A 3 -6.55 -6.64 5.57
N CYS A 4 -6.05 -7.87 5.43
CA CYS A 4 -4.68 -8.24 5.79
C CYS A 4 -3.68 -8.08 4.63
N THR A 5 -4.13 -7.65 3.45
CA THR A 5 -3.28 -7.63 2.25
C THR A 5 -2.53 -6.31 2.13
N ARG A 6 -1.23 -6.34 1.77
CA ARG A 6 -0.48 -5.12 1.44
C ARG A 6 -0.79 -4.70 0.00
N VAL A 7 -1.53 -3.62 -0.20
CA VAL A 7 -2.01 -3.17 -1.52
C VAL A 7 -1.99 -1.65 -1.66
N PRO A 8 -1.84 -1.10 -2.87
CA PRO A 8 -1.98 0.34 -3.09
C PRO A 8 -3.45 0.77 -3.12
N LEU A 9 -3.84 1.69 -2.25
CA LEU A 9 -5.07 2.47 -2.29
C LEU A 9 -4.89 3.66 -3.24
N ILE A 10 -5.75 3.80 -4.23
CA ILE A 10 -5.62 4.83 -5.27
C ILE A 10 -6.73 5.86 -5.12
N CYS A 11 -6.39 7.15 -5.04
CA CYS A 11 -7.37 8.23 -4.85
C CYS A 11 -6.88 9.56 -5.45
N PHE A 12 -7.66 10.23 -6.31
CA PHE A 12 -7.36 11.58 -6.84
C PHE A 12 -5.89 11.84 -7.26
N GLY A 13 -5.27 10.91 -8.01
CA GLY A 13 -3.88 11.07 -8.46
C GLY A 13 -2.83 10.75 -7.40
N THR A 14 -3.22 10.14 -6.28
CA THR A 14 -2.32 9.56 -5.29
C THR A 14 -2.46 8.03 -5.28
N ALA A 15 -1.40 7.36 -4.85
CA ALA A 15 -1.43 5.95 -4.50
C ALA A 15 -0.74 5.77 -3.15
N GLU A 16 -1.48 5.31 -2.15
CA GLU A 16 -0.96 5.06 -0.80
C GLU A 16 -0.98 3.58 -0.45
N TRP A 17 0.00 3.07 0.27
CA TRP A 17 0.00 1.65 0.62
C TRP A 17 -0.81 1.37 1.88
N HIS A 18 -1.78 0.46 1.75
CA HIS A 18 -2.42 -0.19 2.88
C HIS A 18 -1.42 -1.18 3.49
N LEU A 19 -0.91 -0.86 4.68
CA LEU A 19 0.08 -1.67 5.42
C LEU A 19 -0.54 -2.11 6.76
N PRO A 20 -1.31 -3.21 6.77
CA PRO A 20 -2.13 -3.57 7.93
C PRO A 20 -1.30 -3.91 9.18
N ASP A 21 -0.06 -4.40 9.01
CA ASP A 21 0.92 -4.62 10.10
C ASP A 21 1.32 -3.33 10.83
N ARG A 22 0.98 -2.15 10.31
CA ARG A 22 1.35 -0.86 10.91
C ARG A 22 0.26 -0.20 11.73
N CYS A 23 -0.99 -0.65 11.62
CA CYS A 23 -2.15 0.00 12.25
C CYS A 23 -2.97 -0.89 13.20
N LEU A 24 -2.54 -2.14 13.46
CA LEU A 24 -3.26 -3.08 14.33
C LEU A 24 -3.59 -2.53 15.73
N ARG A 25 -2.70 -1.69 16.30
CA ARG A 25 -2.90 -1.05 17.61
C ARG A 25 -4.11 -0.11 17.66
N GLN A 26 -4.50 0.53 16.54
CA GLN A 26 -5.68 1.39 16.49
C GLN A 26 -7.00 0.61 16.69
N PHE A 27 -6.95 -0.71 16.50
CA PHE A 27 -8.09 -1.61 16.65
C PHE A 27 -7.97 -2.51 17.89
N GLY A 28 -7.10 -2.15 18.85
CA GLY A 28 -6.88 -2.93 20.08
C GLY A 28 -6.24 -4.30 19.84
N ARG A 29 -5.52 -4.48 18.73
CA ARG A 29 -4.80 -5.73 18.42
C ARG A 29 -3.30 -5.57 18.64
N GLU A 30 -2.64 -6.69 18.94
CA GLU A 30 -1.18 -6.74 18.98
C GLU A 30 -0.59 -6.47 17.59
N GLN A 31 0.43 -5.62 17.57
CA GLN A 31 1.12 -5.25 16.36
C GLN A 31 2.50 -5.90 16.36
N CYS A 32 2.74 -6.82 15.43
CA CYS A 32 4.07 -7.38 15.22
C CYS A 32 5.04 -6.27 14.75
N ILE A 33 6.35 -6.56 14.80
CA ILE A 33 7.35 -5.67 14.23
C ILE A 33 6.96 -5.41 12.76
N PRO A 34 6.77 -4.15 12.34
CA PRO A 34 6.40 -3.85 10.98
C PRO A 34 7.42 -4.42 10.01
N LEU A 35 6.92 -5.04 8.94
CA LEU A 35 7.78 -5.47 7.84
C LEU A 35 8.38 -4.23 7.16
N GLU A 36 9.58 -4.39 6.61
CA GLU A 36 10.16 -3.33 5.78
C GLU A 36 9.22 -3.00 4.60
N VAL A 37 9.24 -1.74 4.18
CA VAL A 37 8.49 -1.28 3.00
C VAL A 37 9.46 -1.25 1.84
N PRO A 38 9.33 -2.15 0.85
CA PRO A 38 10.12 -2.08 -0.37
C PRO A 38 9.95 -0.71 -1.05
N ASP A 39 10.96 -0.22 -1.75
CA ASP A 39 10.86 1.05 -2.48
C ASP A 39 9.75 1.05 -3.55
N SER A 40 9.44 -0.13 -4.11
CA SER A 40 8.30 -0.33 -5.00
C SER A 40 6.94 -0.09 -4.33
N GLN A 41 6.90 -0.17 -3.00
CA GLN A 41 5.75 0.07 -2.14
C GLN A 41 5.76 1.46 -1.48
N ARG A 42 6.52 2.42 -1.99
CA ARG A 42 6.42 3.81 -1.53
C ARG A 42 5.16 4.49 -2.06
N THR A 43 4.60 5.33 -1.20
CA THR A 43 3.46 6.21 -1.47
C THR A 43 3.80 7.18 -2.61
N PHE A 44 2.85 7.40 -3.51
CA PHE A 44 2.91 8.42 -4.54
C PHE A 44 1.91 9.53 -4.22
N HIS A 45 2.39 10.73 -3.94
CA HIS A 45 1.52 11.90 -3.77
C HIS A 45 1.64 12.79 -5.01
N GLY A 46 0.51 13.11 -5.65
CA GLY A 46 0.47 14.03 -6.78
C GLY A 46 1.00 15.44 -6.48
N ARG A 47 1.21 15.78 -5.21
CA ARG A 47 1.80 17.05 -4.76
C ARG A 47 3.33 17.11 -4.93
N ASP A 48 3.99 15.96 -5.12
CA ASP A 48 5.45 15.85 -5.28
C ASP A 48 5.93 16.25 -6.69
N GLY A 49 5.06 16.84 -7.51
CA GLY A 49 5.32 17.16 -8.92
C GLY A 49 4.37 18.17 -9.54
N TRP A 50 3.91 19.18 -8.80
CA TRP A 50 3.10 20.29 -9.33
C TRP A 50 3.94 21.25 -10.19
N GLN A 51 4.53 20.72 -11.25
CA GLN A 51 4.97 21.45 -12.43
C GLN A 51 4.65 20.58 -13.67
N GLY A 52 3.40 20.67 -14.13
CA GLY A 52 3.10 20.60 -15.56
C GLY A 52 3.18 19.27 -16.33
N THR A 53 3.39 18.10 -15.72
CA THR A 53 3.39 16.83 -16.50
C THR A 53 2.05 16.09 -16.42
N ARG A 54 1.32 16.15 -17.55
CA ARG A 54 -0.03 15.61 -17.82
C ARG A 54 -0.14 14.07 -17.84
N ASP A 55 0.83 13.32 -17.32
CA ASP A 55 0.90 11.87 -17.51
C ASP A 55 0.69 11.06 -16.21
N TRP A 56 -0.30 11.48 -15.44
CA TRP A 56 -0.74 10.74 -14.26
C TRP A 56 -1.19 9.31 -14.58
N PRO A 57 -1.83 8.99 -15.73
CA PRO A 57 -2.28 7.62 -16.00
C PRO A 57 -1.09 6.67 -16.10
N THR A 58 -0.01 7.07 -16.80
CA THR A 58 1.19 6.23 -16.93
C THR A 58 1.91 6.06 -15.58
N LYS A 59 2.00 7.12 -14.77
CA LYS A 59 2.60 7.02 -13.42
C LYS A 59 1.79 6.13 -12.49
N LEU A 60 0.47 6.17 -12.58
CA LEU A 60 -0.44 5.34 -11.77
C LEU A 60 -0.63 3.93 -12.34
N ALA A 61 -0.30 3.67 -13.60
CA ALA A 61 -0.53 2.38 -14.28
C ALA A 61 0.01 1.19 -13.48
N LYS A 62 1.22 1.33 -12.91
CA LYS A 62 1.81 0.27 -12.06
C LYS A 62 0.97 -0.02 -10.81
N PHE A 63 0.42 1.01 -10.17
CA PHE A 63 -0.40 0.87 -8.97
C PHE A 63 -1.78 0.31 -9.31
N ILE A 64 -2.35 0.71 -10.45
CA ILE A 64 -3.61 0.16 -10.98
C ILE A 64 -3.44 -1.35 -11.22
N MET A 65 -2.37 -1.76 -11.90
CA MET A 65 -2.08 -3.17 -12.14
C MET A 65 -1.92 -3.96 -10.83
N MET A 66 -1.27 -3.39 -9.82
CA MET A 66 -1.14 -4.03 -8.49
C MET A 66 -2.49 -4.14 -7.78
N TRP A 67 -3.35 -3.13 -7.89
CA TRP A 67 -4.70 -3.15 -7.34
C TRP A 67 -5.61 -4.18 -8.02
N ASP A 68 -5.54 -4.29 -9.34
CA ASP A 68 -6.29 -5.30 -10.10
C ASP A 68 -5.86 -6.71 -9.70
N ASN A 69 -4.56 -6.91 -9.49
CA ASN A 69 -3.98 -8.16 -9.04
C ASN A 69 -3.88 -8.29 -7.50
N ARG A 70 -4.69 -7.53 -6.74
CA ARG A 70 -4.58 -7.48 -5.27
C ARG A 70 -4.73 -8.84 -4.57
N GLN A 71 -5.37 -9.83 -5.19
CA GLN A 71 -5.46 -11.19 -4.61
C GLN A 71 -4.12 -11.93 -4.61
N MET A 72 -3.18 -11.52 -5.46
CA MET A 72 -1.83 -12.09 -5.55
C MET A 72 -0.82 -11.37 -4.66
N GLN A 73 -1.26 -10.37 -3.90
CA GLN A 73 -0.39 -9.58 -3.03
C GLN A 73 -0.22 -10.24 -1.66
N ASP A 74 0.89 -9.91 -0.99
CA ASP A 74 1.26 -10.48 0.29
C ASP A 74 0.17 -10.26 1.35
N ILE A 75 -0.20 -11.33 2.03
CA ILE A 75 -1.06 -11.30 3.20
C ILE A 75 -0.17 -11.20 4.42
N VAL A 76 -0.36 -10.14 5.21
CA VAL A 76 0.20 -10.05 6.55
C VAL A 76 -0.52 -11.07 7.43
N THR A 77 0.13 -12.20 7.66
CA THR A 77 -0.23 -13.09 8.76
C THR A 77 0.52 -12.65 10.01
N PRO A 78 -0.11 -12.64 11.20
CA PRO A 78 0.64 -12.51 12.43
C PRO A 78 1.70 -13.62 12.45
N ILE A 79 2.97 -13.24 12.59
CA ILE A 79 4.01 -14.22 12.91
C ILE A 79 3.56 -14.82 14.25
N GLN A 80 3.21 -16.10 14.25
CA GLN A 80 3.02 -16.83 15.50
C GLN A 80 4.41 -16.93 16.14
N VAL A 81 4.73 -15.96 17.00
CA VAL A 81 5.83 -16.11 17.93
C VAL A 81 5.33 -17.11 18.95
N GLY A 82 5.88 -18.32 18.90
CA GLY A 82 5.63 -19.38 19.88
C GLY A 82 6.17 -19.06 21.26
#